data_AF-A0A1H8RMD8-F1
#
_entry.id   AF-A0A1H8RMD8-F1
#
_cell.length_a   1.000
_cell.length_b   1.000
_cell.length_c   1.000
_cell.angle_alpha   90.00
_cell.angle_beta   90.00
_cell.angle_gamma   90.00
#
_symmetry.space_group_name_H-M   'P 1'
#
loop_
_entity.id
_entity.type
_entity.pdbx_description
1 polymer ?
#
loop_
_entity_poly.entity_id
_entity_poly.type
_entity_poly.pdbx_seq_one_letter_code
_entity_poly.pdbx_strand_id
1 'polypeptide(L)' 'MSTAQGPKLPPKPEPPDPSECCGSGCDPCILELYDDELERWEARVERIKAQWQAEQAGQQ' A
#
# COMPACT_ATOMS: atom_id res chain seq x y z
N MET A 1 4.10 22.66 19.04
CA MET A 1 3.34 22.12 17.89
C MET A 1 3.65 20.63 17.81
N SER A 2 2.81 19.77 18.37
CA SER A 2 3.01 18.32 18.30
C SER A 2 2.61 17.84 16.91
N THR A 3 3.58 17.62 16.05
CA THR A 3 3.40 16.87 14.81
C THR A 3 3.24 15.41 15.18
N ALA A 4 2.01 15.00 15.49
CA ALA A 4 1.62 13.60 15.48
C ALA A 4 1.62 13.12 14.02
N GLN A 5 2.81 13.00 13.42
CA GLN A 5 3.00 12.28 12.17
C GLN A 5 3.10 10.80 12.53
N GLY A 6 2.21 9.99 11.96
CA GLY A 6 2.27 8.52 12.08
C GLY A 6 3.52 7.93 11.40
N PRO A 7 3.57 6.59 11.27
CA PRO A 7 4.71 5.95 10.63
C PRO A 7 4.88 6.43 9.17
N LYS A 8 6.13 6.54 8.72
CA LYS A 8 6.43 6.86 7.32
C LYS A 8 6.09 5.65 6.43
N LEU A 9 4.94 5.71 5.77
CA LEU A 9 4.47 4.67 4.85
C LEU A 9 4.94 4.94 3.42
N PRO A 10 5.23 3.90 2.62
CA PRO A 10 5.43 4.05 1.18
C PRO A 10 4.15 4.55 0.49
N PRO A 11 4.25 5.27 -0.65
CA PRO A 11 3.08 5.68 -1.41
C PRO A 11 2.29 4.45 -1.89
N LYS A 12 0.96 4.54 -1.82
CA LYS A 12 0.06 3.48 -2.32
C LYS A 12 0.20 3.38 -3.84
N PRO A 13 0.24 2.17 -4.42
CA PRO A 13 0.18 2.04 -5.87
C PRO A 13 -1.10 2.68 -6.42
N GLU A 14 -0.96 3.39 -7.53
CA GLU A 14 -2.09 4.03 -8.21
C GLU A 14 -2.82 3.01 -9.07
N PRO A 15 -4.16 2.98 -9.06
CA PRO A 15 -4.93 2.06 -9.88
C PRO A 15 -4.74 2.39 -11.36
N PRO A 16 -4.76 1.37 -12.24
CA PRO A 16 -4.64 1.60 -13.67
C PRO A 16 -5.86 2.35 -14.21
N ASP A 17 -5.64 3.14 -15.27
CA ASP A 17 -6.72 3.86 -15.93
C ASP A 17 -7.69 2.87 -16.61
N PRO A 18 -9.02 3.11 -16.57
CA PRO A 18 -9.98 2.27 -17.28
C PRO A 18 -9.72 2.17 -18.79
N SER A 19 -9.01 3.12 -19.40
CA SER A 19 -8.62 3.07 -20.82
C SER A 19 -7.50 2.05 -21.08
N GLU A 20 -6.67 1.74 -20.09
CA GLU A 20 -5.65 0.69 -20.18
C GLU A 20 -6.24 -0.71 -19.93
N CYS A 21 -7.40 -0.77 -19.29
CA CYS A 21 -8.18 -1.99 -19.16
C CYS A 21 -8.84 -2.34 -20.50
N CYS A 22 -8.33 -3.37 -21.19
CA CYS A 22 -8.89 -3.81 -22.46
C CYS A 22 -10.32 -4.41 -22.35
N GLY A 23 -10.85 -4.54 -21.14
CA GLY A 23 -12.23 -4.99 -20.84
C GLY A 23 -12.54 -6.44 -21.21
N SER A 24 -11.58 -7.15 -21.81
CA SER A 24 -11.78 -8.48 -22.41
C SER A 24 -10.80 -9.53 -21.87
N GLY A 25 -10.06 -9.23 -20.80
CA GLY A 25 -9.10 -10.16 -20.18
C GLY A 25 -7.81 -10.31 -20.99
N CYS A 26 -7.14 -9.21 -21.31
CA CYS A 26 -5.79 -9.25 -21.87
C CYS A 26 -4.82 -9.85 -20.82
N ASP A 27 -3.90 -10.71 -21.24
CA ASP A 27 -2.91 -11.37 -20.37
C ASP A 27 -1.51 -10.74 -20.54
N PRO A 28 -0.86 -10.27 -19.47
CA PRO A 28 -1.37 -10.21 -18.09
C PRO A 28 -2.41 -9.10 -17.89
N CYS A 29 -3.43 -9.35 -17.06
CA CYS A 29 -4.45 -8.35 -16.76
C CYS A 29 -3.84 -7.23 -15.94
N ILE A 30 -4.03 -5.98 -16.37
CA ILE A 30 -3.50 -4.82 -15.65
C ILE A 30 -4.05 -4.72 -14.22
N LEU A 31 -5.28 -5.22 -14.00
CA LEU A 31 -5.88 -5.29 -12.67
C LEU A 31 -5.19 -6.33 -11.78
N GLU A 32 -4.81 -7.49 -12.34
CA GLU A 32 -4.07 -8.51 -11.59
C GLU A 32 -2.67 -8.01 -11.21
N LEU A 33 -1.98 -7.32 -12.12
CA LEU A 33 -0.68 -6.69 -11.81
C LEU A 33 -0.81 -5.62 -10.71
N TYR A 34 -1.89 -4.85 -10.75
CA TYR A 34 -2.18 -3.86 -9.71
C TYR A 34 -2.45 -4.52 -8.36
N ASP A 35 -3.28 -5.56 -8.32
CA ASP A 35 -3.62 -6.28 -7.10
C ASP A 35 -2.37 -6.94 -6.48
N ASP A 36 -1.52 -7.55 -7.30
CA ASP A 36 -0.23 -8.10 -6.87
C ASP A 36 0.69 -7.03 -6.25
N GLU A 37 0.76 -5.84 -6.85
CA GLU A 37 1.54 -4.73 -6.32
C GLU A 37 0.92 -4.17 -5.04
N LEU A 38 -0.40 -4.10 -4.99
CA LEU A 38 -1.17 -3.64 -3.84
C LEU A 38 -0.95 -4.57 -2.64
N GLU A 39 -1.06 -5.89 -2.80
CA GLU A 39 -0.80 -6.86 -1.73
C GLU A 39 0.62 -6.70 -1.15
N ARG A 40 1.62 -6.52 -2.02
CA ARG A 40 3.01 -6.30 -1.57
C ARG A 40 3.15 -4.99 -0.80
N TRP A 41 2.46 -3.94 -1.24
CA TRP A 41 2.44 -2.65 -0.55
C TRP A 41 1.77 -2.78 0.82
N GLU A 42 0.61 -3.44 0.89
CA GLU A 42 -0.14 -3.66 2.14
C GLU A 42 0.70 -4.45 3.15
N ALA A 43 1.32 -5.56 2.74
CA ALA A 43 2.21 -6.34 3.59
C ALA A 43 3.38 -5.49 4.14
N ARG A 44 3.95 -4.61 3.32
CA ARG A 44 5.01 -3.69 3.75
C ARG A 44 4.50 -2.65 4.74
N VAL A 45 3.33 -2.07 4.48
CA VAL A 45 2.69 -1.07 5.34
C VAL A 45 2.35 -1.66 6.71
N GLU A 46 1.74 -2.85 6.75
CA GLU A 46 1.37 -3.52 7.98
C GLU A 46 2.59 -3.80 8.85
N ARG A 47 3.71 -4.24 8.25
CA ARG A 47 4.97 -4.40 8.98
C ARG A 47 5.48 -3.10 9.60
N ILE A 48 5.45 -2.00 8.84
CA ILE A 48 5.90 -0.69 9.33
C ILE A 48 4.98 -0.19 10.46
N LYS A 49 3.66 -0.32 10.30
CA LYS A 49 2.69 0.05 11.34
C LYS A 49 2.89 -0.76 12.61
N ALA A 50 3.06 -2.08 12.50
CA ALA A 50 3.27 -2.95 13.65
C ALA A 50 4.53 -2.55 14.45
N GLN A 51 5.63 -2.27 13.76
CA GLN A 51 6.86 -1.78 14.38
C GLN A 51 6.63 -0.44 15.11
N TRP A 52 6.00 0.52 14.42
CA TRP A 52 5.72 1.82 15.01
C TRP A 52 4.80 1.74 16.22
N GLN A 53 3.74 0.92 16.18
CA GLN A 53 2.84 0.74 17.32
C GLN A 53 3.57 0.16 18.54
N ALA A 54 4.50 -0.79 18.32
CA ALA A 54 5.32 -1.34 19.39
C ALA A 54 6.25 -0.28 20.03
N GLU A 55 6.85 0.58 19.21
CA GLU A 55 7.66 1.71 19.69
C GLU A 55 6.82 2.77 20.43
N GLN A 56 5.60 3.02 19.98
CA GLN A 56 4.69 3.98 20.62
C GLN A 56 4.12 3.47 21.93
N ALA A 57 3.85 2.17 22.05
CA ALA A 57 3.35 1.56 23.29
C ALA A 57 4.37 1.62 24.45
N GLY A 58 5.66 1.71 24.15
CA GLY A 58 6.73 1.89 25.16
C GLY A 58 7.10 3.35 25.44
N GLN A 59 6.61 4.30 24.63
CA GLN A 59 6.84 5.74 24.80
C GLN A 59 5.67 6.47 25.47
N GLN A 60 4.60 5.75 25.85
CA GLN A 60 3.49 6.28 26.66
C GLN A 60 3.72 6.06 28.16
#